data_AF-A0A258PZE0-F1
#
_entry.id   AF-A0A258PZE0-F1
#
_cell.length_a   1.000
_cell.length_b   1.000
_cell.length_c   1.000
_cell.angle_alpha   90.00
_cell.angle_beta   90.00
_cell.angle_gamma   90.00
#
_symmetry.space_group_name_H-M   'P 1'
#
loop_
_entity.id
_entity.type
_entity.pdbx_description
1 polymer ?
#
loop_
_entity_poly.entity_id
_entity_poly.type
_entity_poly.pdbx_seq_one_letter_code
_entity_poly.pdbx_strand_id
1 'polypeptide(L)'
;PAYEDILSQINFEQNLPENIDPLKTNLKDSEERRRLARLLETDLGAIVGYVMPIKPVEAKKAGQWLTSKWPLKREHLYLLSGDSPMGLRLPLSSLPWELPEDMDAEFPLDTFATLETLAELEKSSVKPTVSIKHKSAKPLPNEVIHTALCVQVRAGRLYVFMPPVARLEDYLALTTAVENTAAKLKLKLWLEGYTPPRDTRIQVLSVTPDPGVIEVNIHPSANWQELVDKMTVLYEEARLTRLGTEKFMLDGRHTGTGGGNHATLGGATAIDSPMLRRPDVLKSLITYWQNHPALSYLFSGTFIGPTSQSPRVDEARDDNLYELSIAFQQMEKALPTTDESERPWLVDRLLRNLLVDLTGNTHRAEFSIDKLYSPDGPTGRLGLVEFRAFEMPPHARMSLLQSLLLRALVARFWKAPYQGKLIHWGTELHDRWMLPHFVA
;
A
#
# COMPACT_ATOMS: atom_id res chain seq x y z
N PRO A 1 -20.98 16.92 -18.63
CA PRO A 1 -21.24 15.49 -18.95
C PRO A 1 -20.01 14.94 -19.67
N ALA A 2 -19.73 13.65 -19.49
CA ALA A 2 -18.67 12.93 -20.19
C ALA A 2 -19.28 11.87 -21.11
N TYR A 3 -18.64 11.65 -22.25
CA TYR A 3 -19.09 10.76 -23.33
C TYR A 3 -17.96 9.79 -23.71
N GLU A 4 -18.31 8.64 -24.30
CA GLU A 4 -17.32 7.79 -24.97
C GLU A 4 -16.84 8.48 -26.26
N ASP A 5 -15.55 8.32 -26.60
CA ASP A 5 -15.00 8.84 -27.86
C ASP A 5 -15.33 7.90 -29.03
N ILE A 6 -16.33 8.28 -29.82
CA ILE A 6 -16.81 7.53 -30.99
C ILE A 6 -15.67 7.25 -31.99
N LEU A 7 -14.79 8.23 -32.24
CA LEU A 7 -13.70 8.05 -33.22
C LEU A 7 -12.69 7.02 -32.74
N SER A 8 -12.40 7.00 -31.44
CA SER A 8 -11.50 6.02 -30.84
C SER A 8 -12.11 4.62 -30.88
N GLN A 9 -13.43 4.50 -30.69
CA GLN A 9 -14.14 3.22 -30.82
C GLN A 9 -14.15 2.69 -32.27
N ILE A 10 -14.41 3.54 -33.25
CA ILE A 10 -14.37 3.16 -34.68
C ILE A 10 -12.96 2.71 -35.07
N ASN A 11 -11.93 3.46 -34.67
CA ASN A 11 -10.55 3.08 -34.96
C ASN A 11 -10.18 1.75 -34.27
N PHE A 12 -10.68 1.51 -33.06
CA PHE A 12 -10.49 0.23 -32.38
C PHE A 12 -11.18 -0.92 -33.12
N GLU A 13 -12.42 -0.74 -33.58
CA GLU A 13 -13.16 -1.72 -34.38
C GLU A 13 -12.45 -2.05 -35.70
N GLN A 14 -11.93 -1.04 -36.41
CA GLN A 14 -11.19 -1.23 -37.67
C GLN A 14 -9.87 -1.99 -37.49
N ASN A 15 -9.28 -1.95 -36.28
CA ASN A 15 -8.05 -2.67 -35.96
C ASN A 15 -8.32 -4.10 -35.45
N LEU A 16 -9.58 -4.55 -35.42
CA LEU A 16 -9.89 -5.94 -35.10
C LEU A 16 -9.40 -6.87 -36.23
N PRO A 17 -8.80 -8.02 -35.90
CA PRO A 17 -8.45 -9.04 -36.88
C PRO A 17 -9.67 -9.45 -37.73
N GLU A 18 -9.46 -9.67 -39.05
CA GLU A 18 -10.53 -10.03 -40.00
C GLU A 18 -11.35 -11.28 -39.62
N ASN A 19 -10.76 -12.18 -38.82
CA ASN A 19 -11.43 -13.39 -38.34
C ASN A 19 -12.34 -13.16 -37.10
N ILE A 20 -12.51 -11.92 -36.65
CA ILE A 20 -13.40 -11.54 -35.55
C ILE A 20 -14.59 -10.77 -36.13
N ASP A 21 -15.76 -11.42 -36.21
CA ASP A 21 -17.04 -10.77 -36.52
C ASP A 21 -17.72 -10.34 -35.21
N PRO A 22 -17.77 -9.03 -34.88
CA PRO A 22 -18.37 -8.53 -33.63
C PRO A 22 -19.90 -8.73 -33.56
N LEU A 23 -20.57 -8.99 -34.68
CA LEU A 23 -22.04 -9.16 -34.75
C LEU A 23 -22.49 -10.63 -34.66
N LYS A 24 -21.59 -11.60 -34.88
CA LYS A 24 -21.89 -13.05 -34.85
C LYS A 24 -21.24 -13.82 -33.70
N THR A 25 -20.55 -13.13 -32.80
CA THR A 25 -19.69 -13.77 -31.80
C THR A 25 -20.47 -14.32 -30.61
N ASN A 26 -20.17 -15.57 -30.23
CA ASN A 26 -20.79 -16.26 -29.10
C ASN A 26 -20.36 -15.64 -27.76
N LEU A 27 -21.30 -15.00 -27.05
CA LEU A 27 -21.12 -14.23 -25.80
C LEU A 27 -20.60 -15.02 -24.57
N LYS A 28 -20.37 -16.33 -24.71
CA LYS A 28 -20.08 -17.23 -23.58
C LYS A 28 -18.60 -17.46 -23.29
N ASP A 29 -17.67 -17.03 -24.14
CA ASP A 29 -16.24 -17.34 -23.97
C ASP A 29 -15.28 -16.17 -24.29
N SER A 30 -14.20 -16.08 -23.51
CA SER A 30 -13.21 -14.99 -23.29
C SER A 30 -13.69 -13.65 -22.68
N GLU A 31 -12.97 -13.18 -21.65
CA GLU A 31 -13.14 -11.86 -21.00
C GLU A 31 -13.08 -10.70 -22.00
N GLU A 32 -12.13 -10.77 -22.94
CA GLU A 32 -11.95 -9.77 -24.00
C GLU A 32 -13.17 -9.66 -24.92
N ARG A 33 -13.88 -10.77 -25.16
CA ARG A 33 -15.09 -10.79 -25.99
C ARG A 33 -16.29 -10.16 -25.27
N ARG A 34 -16.46 -10.40 -23.95
CA ARG A 34 -17.46 -9.68 -23.14
C ARG A 34 -17.14 -8.19 -22.99
N ARG A 35 -15.86 -7.82 -23.06
CA ARG A 35 -15.40 -6.43 -23.05
C ARG A 35 -15.79 -5.73 -24.36
N LEU A 36 -15.52 -6.37 -25.51
CA LEU A 36 -15.92 -5.89 -26.84
C LEU A 36 -17.44 -5.69 -26.96
N ALA A 37 -18.23 -6.68 -26.56
CA ALA A 37 -19.70 -6.58 -26.61
C ALA A 37 -20.24 -5.40 -25.79
N ARG A 38 -19.73 -5.19 -24.56
CA ARG A 38 -20.15 -4.07 -23.71
C ARG A 38 -19.79 -2.70 -24.28
N LEU A 39 -18.63 -2.58 -24.92
CA LEU A 39 -18.19 -1.33 -25.55
C LEU A 39 -19.05 -0.98 -26.76
N LEU A 40 -19.51 -1.99 -27.52
CA LEU A 40 -20.37 -1.81 -28.70
C LEU A 40 -21.88 -1.69 -28.37
N GLU A 41 -22.33 -2.22 -27.23
CA GLU A 41 -23.71 -2.04 -26.72
C GLU A 41 -23.99 -0.63 -26.18
N THR A 42 -22.95 0.17 -25.93
CA THR A 42 -23.11 1.53 -25.40
C THR A 42 -23.60 2.44 -26.53
N ASP A 43 -24.78 3.04 -26.34
CA ASP A 43 -25.40 3.93 -27.33
C ASP A 43 -24.46 5.10 -27.67
N LEU A 44 -24.10 5.21 -28.96
CA LEU A 44 -23.11 6.16 -29.44
C LEU A 44 -23.61 7.59 -29.20
N GLY A 45 -22.88 8.34 -28.37
CA GLY A 45 -23.27 9.69 -27.96
C GLY A 45 -24.11 9.77 -26.68
N ALA A 46 -24.38 8.65 -26.01
CA ALA A 46 -25.00 8.67 -24.69
C ALA A 46 -24.05 9.24 -23.62
N ILE A 47 -24.63 9.91 -22.63
CA ILE A 47 -23.90 10.42 -21.48
C ILE A 47 -23.45 9.22 -20.63
N VAL A 48 -22.14 9.06 -20.47
CA VAL A 48 -21.55 8.04 -19.59
C VAL A 48 -21.73 8.44 -18.13
N GLY A 49 -21.52 9.71 -17.83
CA GLY A 49 -21.63 10.24 -16.48
C GLY A 49 -21.32 11.74 -16.38
N TYR A 50 -21.21 12.22 -15.15
CA TYR A 50 -20.93 13.62 -14.84
C TYR A 50 -19.61 13.75 -14.11
N VAL A 51 -18.88 14.81 -14.43
CA VAL A 51 -17.56 15.12 -13.89
C VAL A 51 -17.63 16.49 -13.24
N MET A 52 -17.18 16.57 -12.00
CA MET A 52 -17.07 17.81 -11.23
C MET A 52 -15.62 18.00 -10.82
N PRO A 53 -14.87 18.88 -11.50
CA PRO A 53 -13.52 19.24 -11.10
C PRO A 53 -13.54 19.81 -9.69
N ILE A 54 -12.76 19.24 -8.77
CA ILE A 54 -12.80 19.63 -7.37
C ILE A 54 -11.44 19.40 -6.71
N LYS A 55 -10.95 20.38 -5.96
CA LYS A 55 -9.74 20.31 -5.13
C LYS A 55 -10.05 20.91 -3.75
N PRO A 56 -9.62 20.30 -2.64
CA PRO A 56 -9.78 20.94 -1.34
C PRO A 56 -8.93 22.22 -1.27
N VAL A 57 -9.41 23.23 -0.53
CA VAL A 57 -8.60 24.40 -0.17
C VAL A 57 -7.64 23.96 0.93
N GLU A 58 -6.35 24.28 0.79
CA GLU A 58 -5.35 24.05 1.82
C GLU A 58 -5.58 25.01 3.01
N ALA A 59 -6.51 24.65 3.89
CA ALA A 59 -6.87 25.40 5.08
C ALA A 59 -6.79 24.50 6.32
N LYS A 60 -6.64 25.07 7.52
CA LYS A 60 -6.64 24.27 8.76
C LYS A 60 -7.91 23.41 8.92
N LYS A 61 -9.06 23.91 8.46
CA LYS A 61 -10.36 23.21 8.54
C LYS A 61 -10.76 22.65 7.17
N ALA A 62 -11.25 21.41 7.16
CA ALA A 62 -11.84 20.81 5.98
C ALA A 62 -13.21 21.40 5.64
N GLY A 63 -13.65 21.16 4.41
CA GLY A 63 -14.98 21.54 3.93
C GLY A 63 -15.01 22.76 3.00
N GLN A 64 -13.86 23.36 2.69
CA GLN A 64 -13.76 24.37 1.63
C GLN A 64 -13.18 23.73 0.37
N TRP A 65 -13.88 23.86 -0.74
CA TRP A 65 -13.52 23.24 -2.00
C TRP A 65 -13.42 24.28 -3.11
N LEU A 66 -12.45 24.10 -3.99
CA LEU A 66 -12.32 24.83 -5.23
C LEU A 66 -12.86 23.97 -6.36
N THR A 67 -13.55 24.61 -7.30
CA THR A 67 -13.89 24.03 -8.60
C THR A 67 -13.35 24.89 -9.73
N SER A 68 -13.16 24.29 -10.90
CA SER A 68 -12.73 25.00 -12.10
C SER A 68 -13.49 24.48 -13.31
N LYS A 69 -13.65 25.34 -14.33
CA LYS A 69 -14.15 24.91 -15.62
C LYS A 69 -12.99 24.27 -16.37
N TRP A 70 -13.22 23.14 -17.01
CA TRP A 70 -12.20 22.58 -17.90
C TRP A 70 -12.27 23.26 -19.27
N PRO A 71 -11.17 23.87 -19.76
CA PRO A 71 -11.11 24.40 -21.12
C PRO A 71 -10.94 23.23 -22.11
N LEU A 72 -12.06 22.67 -22.54
CA LEU A 72 -12.08 21.56 -23.49
C LEU A 72 -11.74 22.03 -24.90
N LYS A 73 -10.93 21.24 -25.63
CA LYS A 73 -10.63 21.49 -27.06
C LYS A 73 -11.79 21.11 -27.98
N ARG A 74 -12.56 20.09 -27.60
CA ARG A 74 -13.78 19.63 -28.29
C ARG A 74 -15.01 20.18 -27.57
N GLU A 75 -16.18 20.11 -28.23
CA GLU A 75 -17.46 20.56 -27.67
C GLU A 75 -17.84 19.84 -26.36
N HIS A 76 -17.42 18.59 -26.21
CA HIS A 76 -17.71 17.75 -25.05
C HIS A 76 -16.45 17.12 -24.47
N LEU A 77 -16.57 16.63 -23.23
CA LEU A 77 -15.54 15.85 -22.56
C LEU A 77 -15.65 14.39 -23.03
N TYR A 78 -14.65 13.93 -23.76
CA TYR A 78 -14.57 12.56 -24.25
C TYR A 78 -13.62 11.75 -23.38
N LEU A 79 -14.05 10.59 -22.91
CA LEU A 79 -13.25 9.68 -22.10
C LEU A 79 -12.21 8.94 -22.95
N LEU A 80 -11.11 8.56 -22.33
CA LEU A 80 -10.17 7.61 -22.90
C LEU A 80 -10.83 6.24 -23.05
N SER A 81 -10.41 5.50 -24.07
CA SER A 81 -10.95 4.15 -24.34
C SER A 81 -10.59 3.18 -23.22
N GLY A 82 -11.55 2.34 -22.82
CA GLY A 82 -11.36 1.33 -21.79
C GLY A 82 -12.64 1.02 -21.02
N ASP A 83 -12.57 0.00 -20.18
CA ASP A 83 -13.65 -0.50 -19.32
C ASP A 83 -13.48 -0.10 -17.85
N SER A 84 -12.38 0.57 -17.51
CA SER A 84 -12.16 1.17 -16.19
C SER A 84 -13.24 2.19 -15.82
N PRO A 85 -13.46 2.45 -14.52
CA PRO A 85 -14.27 3.57 -14.05
C PRO A 85 -13.96 4.89 -14.76
N MET A 86 -14.99 5.71 -15.01
CA MET A 86 -14.82 6.94 -15.80
C MET A 86 -13.76 7.90 -15.22
N GLY A 87 -13.55 7.91 -13.90
CA GLY A 87 -12.54 8.73 -13.25
C GLY A 87 -11.10 8.37 -13.62
N LEU A 88 -10.83 7.11 -13.97
CA LEU A 88 -9.52 6.66 -14.49
C LEU A 88 -9.36 6.90 -16.01
N ARG A 89 -10.44 7.28 -16.69
CA ARG A 89 -10.48 7.51 -18.14
C ARG A 89 -10.60 8.99 -18.49
N LEU A 90 -10.39 9.89 -17.53
CA LEU A 90 -10.41 11.33 -17.78
C LEU A 90 -9.18 11.74 -18.62
N PRO A 91 -9.36 12.53 -19.70
CA PRO A 91 -8.26 12.98 -20.56
C PRO A 91 -7.49 14.16 -19.93
N LEU A 92 -6.95 13.98 -18.72
CA LEU A 92 -6.30 15.06 -17.94
C LEU A 92 -5.09 15.67 -18.67
N SER A 93 -4.41 14.91 -19.52
CA SER A 93 -3.31 15.40 -20.37
C SER A 93 -3.75 16.41 -21.44
N SER A 94 -5.04 16.50 -21.74
CA SER A 94 -5.58 17.49 -22.69
C SER A 94 -5.83 18.87 -22.06
N LEU A 95 -5.82 18.93 -20.72
CA LEU A 95 -6.02 20.16 -19.97
C LEU A 95 -4.72 20.99 -19.94
N PRO A 96 -4.81 22.32 -19.81
CA PRO A 96 -3.63 23.18 -19.68
C PRO A 96 -2.91 22.92 -18.36
N TRP A 97 -1.61 22.64 -18.42
CA TRP A 97 -0.74 22.47 -17.27
C TRP A 97 0.10 23.73 -17.03
N GLU A 98 0.39 24.01 -15.77
CA GLU A 98 1.43 24.96 -15.39
C GLU A 98 2.81 24.42 -15.76
N LEU A 99 3.76 25.34 -15.99
CA LEU A 99 5.16 24.94 -16.12
C LEU A 99 5.68 24.47 -14.75
N PRO A 100 6.57 23.46 -14.68
CA PRO A 100 7.10 22.99 -13.40
C PRO A 100 7.71 24.08 -12.51
N GLU A 101 8.21 25.16 -13.11
CA GLU A 101 8.79 26.32 -12.41
C GLU A 101 7.73 27.22 -11.75
N ASP A 102 6.51 27.20 -12.27
CA ASP A 102 5.38 28.01 -11.79
C ASP A 102 4.49 27.23 -10.81
N MET A 103 4.66 25.90 -10.72
CA MET A 103 3.89 25.05 -9.83
C MET A 103 4.18 25.39 -8.37
N ASP A 104 3.12 25.68 -7.62
CA ASP A 104 3.20 25.78 -6.16
C ASP A 104 3.78 24.48 -5.58
N ALA A 105 4.76 24.61 -4.69
CA ALA A 105 5.37 23.47 -4.02
C ALA A 105 4.34 22.79 -3.09
N GLU A 106 3.81 21.64 -3.51
CA GLU A 106 2.98 20.80 -2.65
C GLU A 106 3.88 20.04 -1.67
N PHE A 107 3.80 20.39 -0.39
CA PHE A 107 4.52 19.67 0.65
C PHE A 107 3.69 18.50 1.17
N PRO A 108 4.28 17.30 1.28
CA PRO A 108 3.61 16.19 1.91
C PRO A 108 3.27 16.48 3.37
N LEU A 109 2.21 15.85 3.86
CA LEU A 109 1.90 15.86 5.30
C LEU A 109 3.05 15.23 6.09
N ASP A 110 3.40 15.88 7.19
CA ASP A 110 4.38 15.37 8.14
C ASP A 110 3.78 14.21 8.94
N THR A 111 4.36 13.02 8.80
CA THR A 111 3.95 11.80 9.51
C THR A 111 4.23 11.82 11.00
N PHE A 112 5.01 12.81 11.47
CA PHE A 112 5.33 13.04 12.89
C PHE A 112 4.49 14.17 13.50
N ALA A 113 3.65 14.86 12.71
CA ALA A 113 2.78 15.91 13.22
C ALA A 113 1.73 15.35 14.18
N THR A 114 1.41 16.14 15.22
CA THR A 114 0.27 15.83 16.09
C THR A 114 -1.03 16.07 15.34
N LEU A 115 -1.90 15.07 15.32
CA LEU A 115 -3.20 15.11 14.65
C LEU A 115 -4.33 15.33 15.65
N GLU A 116 -5.34 16.09 15.25
CA GLU A 116 -6.61 16.20 16.00
C GLU A 116 -7.35 14.86 16.01
N THR A 117 -8.15 14.59 17.04
CA THR A 117 -8.92 13.34 17.11
C THR A 117 -10.09 13.33 16.13
N LEU A 118 -10.55 12.15 15.69
CA LEU A 118 -11.73 12.04 14.81
C LEU A 118 -12.99 12.66 15.44
N ALA A 119 -13.16 12.55 16.76
CA ALA A 119 -14.30 13.15 17.45
C ALA A 119 -14.27 14.68 17.43
N GLU A 120 -13.08 15.30 17.45
CA GLU A 120 -12.92 16.74 17.29
C GLU A 120 -13.19 17.18 15.85
N LEU A 121 -12.79 16.36 14.88
CA LEU A 121 -13.11 16.57 13.46
C LEU A 121 -14.62 16.52 13.20
N GLU A 122 -15.32 15.55 13.75
CA GLU A 122 -16.79 15.47 13.63
C GLU A 122 -17.48 16.71 14.21
N LYS A 123 -17.06 17.15 15.40
CA LYS A 123 -17.60 18.35 16.06
C LYS A 123 -17.31 19.64 15.30
N SER A 124 -16.19 19.69 14.58
CA SER A 124 -15.78 20.85 13.79
C SER A 124 -16.24 20.79 12.33
N SER A 125 -16.99 19.75 11.96
CA SER A 125 -17.50 19.57 10.60
C SER A 125 -18.37 20.76 10.18
N VAL A 126 -17.97 21.39 9.06
CA VAL A 126 -18.70 22.51 8.46
C VAL A 126 -19.41 21.99 7.21
N LYS A 127 -20.57 22.59 6.88
CA LYS A 127 -21.20 22.34 5.59
C LYS A 127 -20.20 22.64 4.46
N PRO A 128 -20.03 21.74 3.49
CA PRO A 128 -19.06 21.95 2.44
C PRO A 128 -19.45 23.19 1.61
N THR A 129 -18.49 24.08 1.40
CA THR A 129 -18.62 25.23 0.51
C THR A 129 -17.76 25.01 -0.72
N VAL A 130 -18.27 25.43 -1.87
CA VAL A 130 -17.55 25.33 -3.14
C VAL A 130 -17.40 26.74 -3.72
N SER A 131 -16.18 27.14 -4.03
CA SER A 131 -15.88 28.40 -4.73
C SER A 131 -15.18 28.13 -6.05
N ILE A 132 -15.33 29.06 -7.00
CA ILE A 132 -14.76 28.95 -8.34
C ILE A 132 -13.33 29.52 -8.31
N LYS A 133 -12.33 28.73 -8.72
CA LYS A 133 -10.91 29.15 -8.73
C LYS A 133 -10.62 30.20 -9.82
N HIS A 134 -11.27 30.08 -10.98
CA HIS A 134 -11.05 30.95 -12.13
C HIS A 134 -11.91 32.21 -12.08
N LYS A 135 -11.34 33.35 -12.48
CA LYS A 135 -12.07 34.63 -12.54
C LYS A 135 -12.74 34.89 -13.89
N SER A 136 -12.26 34.24 -14.96
CA SER A 136 -12.69 34.50 -16.33
C SER A 136 -13.26 33.25 -17.00
N ALA A 137 -14.00 33.43 -18.10
CA ALA A 137 -14.63 32.31 -18.83
C ALA A 137 -13.63 31.30 -19.43
N LYS A 138 -12.36 31.70 -19.60
CA LYS A 138 -11.24 30.85 -20.02
C LYS A 138 -10.20 30.81 -18.90
N PRO A 139 -10.17 29.75 -18.09
CA PRO A 139 -9.22 29.60 -16.99
C PRO A 139 -7.77 29.64 -17.50
N LEU A 140 -6.90 30.33 -16.76
CA LEU A 140 -5.45 30.21 -16.94
C LEU A 140 -4.99 28.81 -16.51
N PRO A 141 -3.84 28.31 -16.98
CA PRO A 141 -3.34 26.99 -16.61
C PRO A 141 -3.31 26.76 -15.09
N ASN A 142 -2.94 27.79 -14.32
CA ASN A 142 -2.91 27.71 -12.87
C ASN A 142 -4.25 27.74 -12.16
N GLU A 143 -5.32 28.06 -12.86
CA GLU A 143 -6.68 28.02 -12.36
C GLU A 143 -7.38 26.69 -12.68
N VAL A 144 -6.74 25.81 -13.48
CA VAL A 144 -7.30 24.52 -13.90
C VAL A 144 -7.02 23.45 -12.83
N ILE A 145 -8.09 22.88 -12.31
CA ILE A 145 -8.03 21.78 -11.33
C ILE A 145 -8.01 20.45 -12.08
N HIS A 146 -6.99 19.64 -11.84
CA HIS A 146 -6.79 18.35 -12.53
C HIS A 146 -7.38 17.14 -11.78
N THR A 147 -8.02 17.36 -10.63
CA THR A 147 -8.75 16.35 -9.86
C THR A 147 -10.25 16.50 -10.04
N ALA A 148 -10.99 15.40 -10.03
CA ALA A 148 -12.45 15.45 -10.21
C ALA A 148 -13.19 14.33 -9.49
N LEU A 149 -14.35 14.69 -8.93
CA LEU A 149 -15.39 13.74 -8.52
C LEU A 149 -16.16 13.33 -9.76
N CYS A 150 -16.33 12.03 -9.99
CA CYS A 150 -17.13 11.54 -11.12
C CYS A 150 -18.32 10.74 -10.62
N VAL A 151 -19.45 10.85 -11.32
CA VAL A 151 -20.68 10.12 -11.02
C VAL A 151 -21.11 9.37 -12.26
N GLN A 152 -21.15 8.05 -12.18
CA GLN A 152 -21.43 7.14 -13.30
C GLN A 152 -22.52 6.14 -12.92
N VAL A 153 -23.44 5.83 -13.82
CA VAL A 153 -24.33 4.67 -13.65
C VAL A 153 -23.78 3.51 -14.48
N ARG A 154 -23.53 2.37 -13.85
CA ARG A 154 -23.11 1.14 -14.52
C ARG A 154 -23.98 -0.03 -14.09
N ALA A 155 -24.59 -0.72 -15.05
CA ALA A 155 -25.50 -1.85 -14.80
C ALA A 155 -26.57 -1.54 -13.74
N GLY A 156 -27.20 -0.35 -13.83
CA GLY A 156 -28.24 0.10 -12.89
C GLY A 156 -27.76 0.49 -11.49
N ARG A 157 -26.44 0.57 -11.26
CA ARG A 157 -25.84 0.99 -9.99
C ARG A 157 -25.16 2.35 -10.15
N LEU A 158 -25.37 3.24 -9.19
CA LEU A 158 -24.71 4.54 -9.13
C LEU A 158 -23.33 4.37 -8.49
N TYR A 159 -22.29 4.79 -9.19
CA TYR A 159 -20.91 4.83 -8.72
C TYR A 159 -20.46 6.28 -8.57
N VAL A 160 -19.77 6.56 -7.47
CA VAL A 160 -19.13 7.85 -7.22
C VAL A 160 -17.64 7.59 -7.10
N PHE A 161 -16.90 8.09 -8.09
CA PHE A 161 -15.44 8.03 -8.14
C PHE A 161 -14.86 9.18 -7.31
N MET A 162 -14.22 8.82 -6.21
CA MET A 162 -13.56 9.74 -5.28
C MET A 162 -12.24 10.24 -5.88
N PRO A 163 -11.99 11.56 -5.91
CA PRO A 163 -10.71 12.13 -6.35
C PRO A 163 -9.60 11.86 -5.32
N PRO A 164 -8.32 11.94 -5.73
CA PRO A 164 -7.22 11.93 -4.78
C PRO A 164 -7.26 13.21 -3.93
N VAL A 165 -7.07 13.06 -2.61
CA VAL A 165 -6.97 14.16 -1.66
C VAL A 165 -5.82 13.90 -0.70
N ALA A 166 -5.13 14.96 -0.26
CA ALA A 166 -3.95 14.84 0.58
C ALA A 166 -4.29 14.53 2.05
N ARG A 167 -5.43 15.03 2.54
CA ARG A 167 -5.81 15.01 3.95
C ARG A 167 -7.03 14.13 4.23
N LEU A 168 -6.99 13.43 5.35
CA LEU A 168 -8.13 12.60 5.79
C LEU A 168 -9.36 13.47 6.04
N GLU A 169 -9.20 14.66 6.61
CA GLU A 169 -10.32 15.55 6.92
C GLU A 169 -11.12 15.92 5.67
N ASP A 170 -10.43 16.21 4.57
CA ASP A 170 -11.05 16.55 3.29
C ASP A 170 -11.73 15.32 2.67
N TYR A 171 -11.13 14.14 2.79
CA TYR A 171 -11.76 12.89 2.34
C TYR A 171 -13.07 12.59 3.08
N LEU A 172 -13.07 12.71 4.41
CA LEU A 172 -14.24 12.47 5.25
C LEU A 172 -15.33 13.52 4.99
N ALA A 173 -14.96 14.79 4.81
CA ALA A 173 -15.90 15.85 4.45
C ALA A 173 -16.59 15.56 3.10
N LEU A 174 -15.85 15.08 2.10
CA LEU A 174 -16.41 14.71 0.79
C LEU A 174 -17.31 13.47 0.90
N THR A 175 -16.85 12.45 1.61
CA THR A 175 -17.63 11.22 1.85
C THR A 175 -18.95 11.53 2.54
N THR A 176 -18.90 12.34 3.61
CA THR A 176 -20.08 12.81 4.34
C THR A 176 -21.05 13.58 3.43
N ALA A 177 -20.53 14.43 2.54
CA ALA A 177 -21.35 15.16 1.58
C ALA A 177 -22.05 14.23 0.57
N VAL A 178 -21.34 13.21 0.09
CA VAL A 178 -21.87 12.18 -0.82
C VAL A 178 -22.94 11.35 -0.13
N GLU A 179 -22.69 10.86 1.09
CA GLU A 179 -23.63 10.06 1.89
C GLU A 179 -24.90 10.85 2.23
N ASN A 180 -24.76 12.09 2.70
CA ASN A 180 -25.91 12.96 3.00
C ASN A 180 -26.77 13.23 1.76
N THR A 181 -26.13 13.40 0.61
CA THR A 181 -26.83 13.59 -0.67
C THR A 181 -27.56 12.30 -1.07
N ALA A 182 -26.91 11.15 -0.96
CA ALA A 182 -27.50 9.85 -1.25
C ALA A 182 -28.71 9.54 -0.34
N ALA A 183 -28.58 9.80 0.97
CA ALA A 183 -29.65 9.64 1.95
C ALA A 183 -30.84 10.55 1.64
N LYS A 184 -30.59 11.84 1.32
CA LYS A 184 -31.63 12.80 0.95
C LYS A 184 -32.37 12.39 -0.32
N LEU A 185 -31.65 11.87 -1.32
CA LEU A 185 -32.22 11.40 -2.59
C LEU A 185 -32.76 9.96 -2.50
N LYS A 186 -32.55 9.26 -1.38
CA LYS A 186 -32.89 7.85 -1.17
C LYS A 186 -32.27 6.93 -2.25
N LEU A 187 -31.05 7.23 -2.66
CA LEU A 187 -30.30 6.46 -3.65
C LEU A 187 -29.27 5.58 -2.95
N LYS A 188 -29.06 4.38 -3.49
CA LYS A 188 -27.92 3.52 -3.14
C LYS A 188 -26.77 3.82 -4.08
N LEU A 189 -25.55 3.88 -3.56
CA LEU A 189 -24.35 4.13 -4.34
C LEU A 189 -23.19 3.23 -3.92
N TRP A 190 -22.19 3.18 -4.78
CA TRP A 190 -20.90 2.55 -4.57
C TRP A 190 -19.82 3.62 -4.63
N LEU A 191 -18.97 3.69 -3.61
CA LEU A 191 -17.77 4.52 -3.66
C LEU A 191 -16.65 3.73 -4.35
N GLU A 192 -15.90 4.41 -5.20
CA GLU A 192 -14.75 3.85 -5.89
C GLU A 192 -13.69 4.93 -6.15
N GLY A 193 -12.58 4.56 -6.79
CA GLY A 193 -11.50 5.49 -7.11
C GLY A 193 -10.47 5.54 -6.01
N TYR A 194 -10.02 6.74 -5.64
CA TYR A 194 -8.95 6.89 -4.66
C TYR A 194 -9.47 6.62 -3.24
N THR A 195 -8.72 5.81 -2.49
CA THR A 195 -8.98 5.54 -1.07
C THR A 195 -8.65 6.78 -0.22
N PRO A 196 -9.11 6.85 1.04
CA PRO A 196 -8.62 7.87 1.96
C PRO A 196 -7.08 7.85 2.03
N PRO A 197 -6.43 9.01 2.20
CA PRO A 197 -4.99 9.05 2.45
C PRO A 197 -4.67 8.28 3.73
N ARG A 198 -3.45 7.73 3.80
CA ARG A 198 -3.01 6.97 4.97
C ARG A 198 -2.99 7.88 6.20
N ASP A 199 -3.63 7.42 7.27
CA ASP A 199 -3.74 8.17 8.51
C ASP A 199 -3.86 7.20 9.70
N THR A 200 -3.21 7.50 10.82
CA THR A 200 -3.16 6.62 11.99
C THR A 200 -4.50 6.49 12.72
N ARG A 201 -5.45 7.39 12.44
CA ARG A 201 -6.78 7.40 13.07
C ARG A 201 -7.76 6.43 12.39
N ILE A 202 -7.46 5.96 11.18
CA ILE A 202 -8.29 4.99 10.46
C ILE A 202 -7.63 3.63 10.40
N GLN A 203 -8.42 2.59 10.65
CA GLN A 203 -8.01 1.22 10.45
C GLN A 203 -8.30 0.81 9.00
N VAL A 204 -7.35 0.12 8.39
CA VAL A 204 -7.46 -0.35 7.00
C VAL A 204 -7.29 -1.86 6.98
N LEU A 205 -8.24 -2.54 6.34
CA LEU A 205 -8.12 -3.93 5.91
C LEU A 205 -8.07 -3.91 4.39
N SER A 206 -7.03 -4.50 3.80
CA SER A 206 -6.91 -4.62 2.35
C SER A 206 -6.82 -6.10 1.96
N VAL A 207 -7.52 -6.46 0.90
CA VAL A 207 -7.49 -7.80 0.29
C VAL A 207 -7.12 -7.62 -1.18
N THR A 208 -5.92 -8.05 -1.55
CA THR A 208 -5.37 -7.87 -2.90
C THR A 208 -5.09 -9.21 -3.56
N PRO A 209 -5.45 -9.41 -4.83
CA PRO A 209 -5.09 -10.62 -5.56
C PRO A 209 -3.60 -10.63 -5.91
N ASP A 210 -2.97 -11.79 -5.80
CA ASP A 210 -1.60 -12.07 -6.27
C ASP A 210 -1.63 -13.41 -7.05
N PRO A 211 -0.70 -13.72 -7.97
CA PRO A 211 -0.80 -14.95 -8.77
C PRO A 211 -0.88 -16.21 -7.92
N GLY A 212 -2.07 -16.81 -7.86
CA GLY A 212 -2.34 -18.05 -7.13
C GLY A 212 -2.66 -17.89 -5.65
N VAL A 213 -2.63 -16.67 -5.08
CA VAL A 213 -2.95 -16.39 -3.67
C VAL A 213 -3.70 -15.06 -3.53
N ILE A 214 -4.16 -14.74 -2.33
CA ILE A 214 -4.57 -13.38 -1.97
C ILE A 214 -3.69 -12.89 -0.83
N GLU A 215 -3.37 -11.61 -0.84
CA GLU A 215 -2.69 -10.94 0.25
C GLU A 215 -3.72 -10.20 1.10
N VAL A 216 -3.71 -10.46 2.40
CA VAL A 216 -4.60 -9.78 3.36
C VAL A 216 -3.74 -8.95 4.30
N ASN A 217 -3.78 -7.63 4.12
CA ASN A 217 -3.12 -6.67 5.00
C ASN A 217 -4.09 -6.26 6.11
N ILE A 218 -3.80 -6.70 7.34
CA ILE A 218 -4.61 -6.41 8.52
C ILE A 218 -4.11 -5.17 9.26
N HIS A 219 -5.04 -4.43 9.85
CA HIS A 219 -4.73 -3.27 10.69
C HIS A 219 -4.04 -3.68 12.01
N PRO A 220 -3.26 -2.79 12.64
CA PRO A 220 -2.52 -3.08 13.87
C PRO A 220 -3.41 -3.56 15.02
N SER A 221 -2.83 -4.35 15.94
CA SER A 221 -3.49 -4.80 17.18
C SER A 221 -2.87 -4.11 18.39
N ALA A 222 -3.67 -3.50 19.25
CA ALA A 222 -3.18 -2.73 20.40
C ALA A 222 -2.68 -3.64 21.54
N ASN A 223 -3.16 -4.87 21.62
CA ASN A 223 -2.76 -5.84 22.65
C ASN A 223 -2.73 -7.28 22.12
N TRP A 224 -2.34 -8.22 22.97
CA TRP A 224 -2.23 -9.64 22.60
C TRP A 224 -3.59 -10.28 22.32
N GLN A 225 -4.62 -10.00 23.13
CA GLN A 225 -5.94 -10.59 22.95
C GLN A 225 -6.53 -10.20 21.60
N GLU A 226 -6.44 -8.92 21.25
CA GLU A 226 -6.91 -8.42 19.96
C GLU A 226 -6.18 -9.08 18.77
N LEU A 227 -4.87 -9.34 18.89
CA LEU A 227 -4.12 -10.07 17.87
C LEU A 227 -4.61 -11.52 17.75
N VAL A 228 -4.85 -12.20 18.88
CA VAL A 228 -5.41 -13.56 18.90
C VAL A 228 -6.78 -13.60 18.22
N ASP A 229 -7.65 -12.65 18.56
CA ASP A 229 -9.01 -12.58 18.01
C ASP A 229 -8.97 -12.35 16.50
N LYS A 230 -8.20 -11.36 16.03
CA LYS A 230 -8.07 -11.05 14.59
C LYS A 230 -7.50 -12.21 13.79
N MET A 231 -6.42 -12.83 14.28
CA MET A 231 -5.81 -13.97 13.57
C MET A 231 -6.75 -15.17 13.54
N THR A 232 -7.49 -15.43 14.61
CA THR A 232 -8.46 -16.53 14.65
C THR A 232 -9.60 -16.29 13.67
N VAL A 233 -10.16 -15.07 13.64
CA VAL A 233 -11.21 -14.68 12.69
C VAL A 233 -10.71 -14.77 11.26
N LEU A 234 -9.51 -14.24 10.96
CA LEU A 234 -8.95 -14.26 9.61
C LEU A 234 -8.82 -15.69 9.06
N TYR A 235 -8.29 -16.62 9.86
CA TYR A 235 -8.15 -18.02 9.45
C TYR A 235 -9.52 -18.70 9.28
N GLU A 236 -10.49 -18.40 10.15
CA GLU A 236 -11.83 -18.99 10.03
C GLU A 236 -12.58 -18.46 8.80
N GLU A 237 -12.54 -17.15 8.53
CA GLU A 237 -13.15 -16.57 7.34
C GLU A 237 -12.48 -17.06 6.04
N ALA A 238 -11.15 -17.22 6.03
CA ALA A 238 -10.43 -17.85 4.92
C ALA A 238 -10.94 -19.29 4.69
N ARG A 239 -11.08 -20.08 5.75
CA ARG A 239 -11.60 -21.45 5.67
C ARG A 239 -13.05 -21.49 5.15
N LEU A 240 -13.93 -20.62 5.64
CA LEU A 240 -15.33 -20.52 5.21
C LEU A 240 -15.46 -20.11 3.74
N THR A 241 -14.50 -19.33 3.23
CA THR A 241 -14.41 -18.92 1.82
C THR A 241 -13.63 -19.90 0.93
N ARG A 242 -13.25 -21.08 1.47
CA ARG A 242 -12.48 -22.14 0.78
C ARG A 242 -11.07 -21.74 0.38
N LEU A 243 -10.47 -20.79 1.10
CA LEU A 243 -9.06 -20.47 1.02
C LEU A 243 -8.30 -21.36 2.03
N GLY A 244 -7.10 -21.78 1.64
CA GLY A 244 -6.19 -22.54 2.48
C GLY A 244 -4.83 -21.85 2.56
N THR A 245 -4.05 -22.18 3.58
CA THR A 245 -2.68 -21.69 3.77
C THR A 245 -1.61 -22.72 3.38
N GLU A 246 -2.06 -23.86 2.86
CA GLU A 246 -1.24 -25.00 2.47
C GLU A 246 -1.58 -25.51 1.06
N LYS A 247 -0.59 -26.15 0.43
CA LYS A 247 -0.76 -26.95 -0.78
C LYS A 247 0.07 -28.23 -0.65
N PHE A 248 -0.23 -29.21 -1.51
CA PHE A 248 0.48 -30.48 -1.54
C PHE A 248 1.27 -30.61 -2.85
N MET A 249 2.52 -31.02 -2.73
CA MET A 249 3.36 -31.40 -3.86
C MET A 249 2.87 -32.73 -4.45
N LEU A 250 3.33 -33.08 -5.66
CA LEU A 250 2.94 -34.32 -6.34
C LEU A 250 3.26 -35.59 -5.54
N ASP A 251 4.25 -35.53 -4.65
CA ASP A 251 4.65 -36.62 -3.76
C ASP A 251 3.90 -36.60 -2.41
N GLY A 252 2.90 -35.73 -2.25
CA GLY A 252 2.11 -35.60 -1.03
C GLY A 252 2.78 -34.79 0.08
N ARG A 253 3.99 -34.24 -0.13
CA ARG A 253 4.60 -33.33 0.86
C ARG A 253 3.79 -32.04 0.97
N HIS A 254 3.55 -31.64 2.21
CA HIS A 254 2.98 -30.36 2.55
C HIS A 254 3.97 -29.23 2.22
N THR A 255 3.47 -28.14 1.63
CA THR A 255 4.24 -26.91 1.38
C THR A 255 3.30 -25.70 1.50
N GLY A 256 3.82 -24.52 1.82
CA GLY A 256 2.99 -23.32 1.84
C GLY A 256 2.48 -22.93 0.47
N THR A 257 1.53 -22.02 0.43
CA THR A 257 0.91 -21.55 -0.83
C THR A 257 1.93 -20.86 -1.75
N GLY A 258 3.01 -20.33 -1.19
CA GLY A 258 3.97 -19.45 -1.85
C GLY A 258 3.84 -17.98 -1.42
N GLY A 259 2.80 -17.66 -0.64
CA GLY A 259 2.69 -16.39 0.08
C GLY A 259 3.41 -16.45 1.44
N GLY A 260 4.03 -15.34 1.83
CA GLY A 260 4.68 -15.18 3.13
C GLY A 260 3.71 -14.76 4.25
N ASN A 261 4.10 -15.00 5.51
CA ASN A 261 3.46 -14.46 6.71
C ASN A 261 4.26 -13.27 7.25
N HIS A 262 4.23 -12.15 6.52
CA HIS A 262 5.00 -10.99 6.91
C HIS A 262 4.51 -10.41 8.24
N ALA A 263 5.41 -10.28 9.21
CA ALA A 263 5.11 -9.69 10.50
C ALA A 263 5.60 -8.24 10.53
N THR A 264 4.67 -7.29 10.61
CA THR A 264 4.98 -5.87 10.74
C THR A 264 5.18 -5.49 12.20
N LEU A 265 6.34 -4.94 12.52
CA LEU A 265 6.74 -4.46 13.85
C LEU A 265 6.78 -2.93 13.83
N GLY A 266 6.18 -2.29 14.85
CA GLY A 266 6.13 -0.83 14.94
C GLY A 266 5.36 -0.33 16.16
N GLY A 267 5.22 0.99 16.25
CA GLY A 267 4.36 1.66 17.22
C GLY A 267 2.99 2.02 16.65
N ALA A 268 2.12 2.62 17.47
CA ALA A 268 0.83 3.17 17.00
C ALA A 268 1.03 4.33 16.02
N THR A 269 2.10 5.10 16.22
CA THR A 269 2.58 6.15 15.32
C THR A 269 4.05 5.91 14.98
N ALA A 270 4.57 6.62 13.98
CA ALA A 270 5.99 6.54 13.63
C ALA A 270 6.89 6.94 14.82
N ILE A 271 6.51 7.97 15.58
CA ILE A 271 7.29 8.41 16.75
C ILE A 271 7.32 7.36 17.87
N ASP A 272 6.29 6.51 17.96
CA ASP A 272 6.23 5.43 18.95
C ASP A 272 7.05 4.19 18.56
N SER A 273 7.63 4.17 17.35
CA SER A 273 8.36 3.00 16.86
C SER A 273 9.56 2.67 17.74
N PRO A 274 9.67 1.43 18.26
CA PRO A 274 10.80 1.05 19.08
C PRO A 274 12.12 1.07 18.30
N MET A 275 12.08 0.82 16.99
CA MET A 275 13.26 0.84 16.12
C MET A 275 13.75 2.25 15.80
N LEU A 276 12.85 3.25 15.78
CA LEU A 276 13.23 4.65 15.60
C LEU A 276 13.70 5.29 16.91
N ARG A 277 12.98 5.00 18.01
CA ARG A 277 13.33 5.49 19.36
C ARG A 277 14.65 4.87 19.82
N ARG A 278 14.86 3.58 19.61
CA ARG A 278 16.06 2.84 20.04
C ARG A 278 16.62 2.02 18.88
N PRO A 279 17.48 2.62 18.03
CA PRO A 279 18.10 1.94 16.89
C PRO A 279 18.88 0.67 17.23
N ASP A 280 19.40 0.57 18.46
CA ASP A 280 20.06 -0.63 18.97
C ASP A 280 19.12 -1.85 19.08
N VAL A 281 17.80 -1.65 19.14
CA VAL A 281 16.80 -2.75 19.08
C VAL A 281 16.82 -3.40 17.71
N LEU A 282 16.83 -2.61 16.63
CA LEU A 282 16.90 -3.15 15.27
C LEU A 282 18.26 -3.83 15.02
N LYS A 283 19.35 -3.21 15.47
CA LYS A 283 20.67 -3.85 15.47
C LYS A 283 20.64 -5.20 16.22
N SER A 284 20.03 -5.24 17.40
CA SER A 284 19.92 -6.46 18.20
C SER A 284 19.13 -7.54 17.47
N LEU A 285 18.01 -7.19 16.83
CA LEU A 285 17.23 -8.11 16.00
C LEU A 285 18.08 -8.69 14.88
N ILE A 286 18.72 -7.83 14.07
CA ILE A 286 19.55 -8.24 12.93
C ILE A 286 20.68 -9.16 13.38
N THR A 287 21.47 -8.74 14.37
CA THR A 287 22.61 -9.54 14.86
C THR A 287 22.15 -10.85 15.49
N TYR A 288 21.06 -10.84 16.26
CA TYR A 288 20.55 -12.06 16.88
C TYR A 288 20.04 -13.04 15.83
N TRP A 289 19.31 -12.57 14.81
CA TRP A 289 18.85 -13.43 13.72
C TRP A 289 20.01 -13.94 12.87
N GLN A 290 20.99 -13.09 12.60
CA GLN A 290 22.19 -13.45 11.85
C GLN A 290 22.98 -14.55 12.58
N ASN A 291 23.11 -14.45 13.90
CA ASN A 291 23.81 -15.43 14.74
C ASN A 291 23.04 -16.76 14.93
N HIS A 292 21.76 -16.82 14.57
CA HIS A 292 20.93 -18.02 14.78
C HIS A 292 20.14 -18.35 13.49
N PRO A 293 20.79 -18.97 12.47
CA PRO A 293 20.14 -19.29 11.20
C PRO A 293 18.84 -20.10 11.31
N ALA A 294 18.71 -20.93 12.34
CA ALA A 294 17.48 -21.67 12.64
C ALA A 294 16.23 -20.76 12.74
N LEU A 295 16.37 -19.51 13.18
CA LEU A 295 15.23 -18.57 13.26
C LEU A 295 14.70 -18.16 11.88
N SER A 296 15.55 -18.15 10.85
CA SER A 296 15.14 -17.93 9.47
C SER A 296 14.57 -19.21 8.86
N TYR A 297 15.19 -20.36 9.13
CA TYR A 297 14.94 -21.60 8.39
C TYR A 297 13.82 -22.47 8.96
N LEU A 298 13.57 -22.44 10.27
CA LEU A 298 12.56 -23.29 10.91
C LEU A 298 11.13 -23.01 10.40
N PHE A 299 10.86 -21.76 10.04
CA PHE A 299 9.54 -21.29 9.63
C PHE A 299 9.49 -20.84 8.16
N SER A 300 10.56 -21.05 7.39
CA SER A 300 10.60 -20.73 5.97
C SER A 300 10.07 -21.88 5.12
N GLY A 301 9.65 -21.56 3.89
CA GLY A 301 9.39 -22.55 2.86
C GLY A 301 10.68 -23.15 2.29
N THR A 302 10.56 -23.92 1.21
CA THR A 302 11.70 -24.59 0.55
C THR A 302 12.59 -23.66 -0.27
N PHE A 303 12.18 -22.41 -0.48
CA PHE A 303 12.89 -21.42 -1.29
C PHE A 303 13.76 -20.53 -0.40
N ILE A 304 14.95 -21.02 -0.04
CA ILE A 304 15.94 -20.34 0.79
C ILE A 304 17.14 -19.92 -0.07
N GLY A 305 17.84 -18.87 0.33
CA GLY A 305 19.07 -18.41 -0.32
C GLY A 305 18.92 -17.04 -1.00
N PRO A 306 19.96 -16.60 -1.72
CA PRO A 306 20.10 -15.21 -2.18
C PRO A 306 19.02 -14.73 -3.16
N THR A 307 18.36 -15.67 -3.84
CA THR A 307 17.29 -15.38 -4.82
C THR A 307 15.89 -15.61 -4.25
N SER A 308 15.78 -15.97 -2.97
CA SER A 308 14.51 -16.17 -2.28
C SER A 308 13.68 -14.87 -2.19
N GLN A 309 12.46 -14.97 -1.66
CA GLN A 309 11.59 -13.80 -1.47
C GLN A 309 12.14 -12.83 -0.41
N SER A 310 12.92 -13.34 0.55
CA SER A 310 13.42 -12.60 1.71
C SER A 310 14.77 -13.17 2.18
N PRO A 311 15.84 -13.08 1.38
CA PRO A 311 17.16 -13.57 1.75
C PRO A 311 17.64 -12.95 3.06
N ARG A 312 18.42 -13.75 3.80
CA ARG A 312 19.17 -13.23 4.94
C ARG A 312 20.24 -12.26 4.48
N VAL A 313 20.66 -11.38 5.39
CA VAL A 313 21.69 -10.36 5.13
C VAL A 313 23.05 -10.96 4.70
N ASP A 314 23.30 -12.22 5.06
CA ASP A 314 24.52 -13.00 4.82
C ASP A 314 24.39 -14.09 3.74
N GLU A 315 23.30 -14.12 2.96
CA GLU A 315 23.11 -15.10 1.87
C GLU A 315 23.52 -14.55 0.49
N ALA A 316 23.54 -13.23 0.31
CA ALA A 316 23.66 -12.59 -1.00
C ALA A 316 25.08 -12.14 -1.37
N ARG A 317 25.70 -11.30 -0.54
CA ARG A 317 27.03 -10.76 -0.81
C ARG A 317 27.91 -10.90 0.43
N ASP A 318 29.09 -11.49 0.24
CA ASP A 318 30.01 -11.81 1.33
C ASP A 318 30.59 -10.55 2.02
N ASP A 319 30.69 -9.44 1.30
CA ASP A 319 31.17 -8.15 1.81
C ASP A 319 30.12 -7.41 2.66
N ASN A 320 28.84 -7.77 2.55
CA ASN A 320 27.75 -7.07 3.22
C ASN A 320 27.87 -7.13 4.75
N LEU A 321 28.35 -8.26 5.31
CA LEU A 321 28.56 -8.40 6.75
C LEU A 321 29.68 -7.48 7.26
N TYR A 322 30.72 -7.26 6.46
CA TYR A 322 31.79 -6.32 6.81
C TYR A 322 31.25 -4.89 6.87
N GLU A 323 30.53 -4.45 5.83
CA GLU A 323 29.91 -3.12 5.79
C GLU A 323 28.86 -2.92 6.91
N LEU A 324 28.06 -3.94 7.19
CA LEU A 324 27.11 -3.94 8.31
C LEU A 324 27.80 -3.78 9.67
N SER A 325 28.97 -4.41 9.84
CA SER A 325 29.78 -4.23 11.06
C SER A 325 30.24 -2.77 11.23
N ILE A 326 30.60 -2.09 10.13
CA ILE A 326 30.98 -0.67 10.14
C ILE A 326 29.75 0.18 10.46
N ALA A 327 28.61 -0.09 9.83
CA ALA A 327 27.36 0.62 10.10
C ALA A 327 26.96 0.53 11.58
N PHE A 328 27.11 -0.64 12.20
CA PHE A 328 26.88 -0.82 13.63
C PHE A 328 27.87 -0.05 14.52
N GLN A 329 29.14 0.04 14.14
CA GLN A 329 30.11 0.88 14.86
C GLN A 329 29.77 2.37 14.75
N GLN A 330 29.31 2.84 13.59
CA GLN A 330 28.85 4.22 13.42
C GLN A 330 27.58 4.49 14.22
N MET A 331 26.67 3.52 14.28
CA MET A 331 25.46 3.60 15.11
C MET A 331 25.81 3.74 16.60
N GLU A 332 26.74 2.93 17.12
CA GLU A 332 27.21 3.04 18.51
C GLU A 332 27.88 4.40 18.80
N LYS A 333 28.65 4.94 17.85
CA LYS A 333 29.28 6.27 18.02
C LYS A 333 28.25 7.39 18.04
N ALA A 334 27.22 7.29 17.21
CA ALA A 334 26.18 8.30 17.11
C ALA A 334 25.15 8.20 18.26
N LEU A 335 24.97 7.01 18.82
CA LEU A 335 24.04 6.70 19.91
C LEU A 335 24.79 5.85 20.96
N PRO A 336 25.68 6.48 21.76
CA PRO A 336 26.55 5.77 22.70
C PRO A 336 25.81 5.26 23.94
N THR A 337 24.64 5.80 24.21
CA THR A 337 23.77 5.39 25.31
C THR A 337 22.53 4.67 24.78
N THR A 338 21.87 3.92 25.65
CA THR A 338 20.57 3.30 25.38
C THR A 338 19.42 4.31 25.54
N ASP A 339 19.68 5.59 25.30
CA ASP A 339 18.66 6.64 25.37
C ASP A 339 17.90 6.71 24.05
N GLU A 340 16.75 7.38 24.07
CA GLU A 340 15.96 7.56 22.86
C GLU A 340 16.68 8.49 21.87
N SER A 341 16.68 8.09 20.60
CA SER A 341 17.32 8.84 19.52
C SER A 341 16.50 10.07 19.13
N GLU A 342 17.16 11.23 19.14
CA GLU A 342 16.61 12.48 18.56
C GLU A 342 16.68 12.50 17.02
N ARG A 343 17.30 11.48 16.40
CA ARG A 343 17.54 11.39 14.96
C ARG A 343 16.91 10.12 14.39
N PRO A 344 15.57 10.04 14.25
CA PRO A 344 14.89 8.84 13.79
C PRO A 344 15.32 8.38 12.39
N TRP A 345 15.76 9.29 11.52
CA TRP A 345 16.24 8.95 10.18
C TRP A 345 17.58 8.21 10.15
N LEU A 346 18.38 8.28 11.22
CA LEU A 346 19.76 7.79 11.22
C LEU A 346 19.84 6.28 10.98
N VAL A 347 18.94 5.52 11.62
CA VAL A 347 18.91 4.06 11.51
C VAL A 347 18.67 3.60 10.07
N ASP A 348 17.76 4.27 9.37
CA ASP A 348 17.45 3.97 7.98
C ASP A 348 18.65 4.30 7.07
N ARG A 349 19.28 5.46 7.26
CA ARG A 349 20.44 5.87 6.45
C ARG A 349 21.64 4.95 6.60
N LEU A 350 21.86 4.37 7.78
CA LEU A 350 22.96 3.44 8.02
C LEU A 350 22.68 2.05 7.46
N LEU A 351 21.42 1.62 7.38
CA LEU A 351 21.06 0.22 7.09
C LEU A 351 20.41 0.00 5.73
N ARG A 352 19.81 1.03 5.10
CA ARG A 352 18.98 0.89 3.88
C ARG A 352 19.68 0.22 2.72
N ASN A 353 20.97 0.47 2.53
CA ASN A 353 21.73 -0.12 1.42
C ASN A 353 22.35 -1.49 1.77
N LEU A 354 22.20 -1.94 3.02
CA LEU A 354 22.75 -3.20 3.54
C LEU A 354 21.65 -4.24 3.76
N LEU A 355 20.44 -3.78 4.10
CA LEU A 355 19.24 -4.60 4.23
C LEU A 355 18.47 -4.60 2.90
N VAL A 356 19.06 -5.25 1.91
CA VAL A 356 18.54 -5.36 0.54
C VAL A 356 18.76 -6.76 -0.01
N ASP A 357 17.99 -7.13 -1.03
CA ASP A 357 18.30 -8.29 -1.85
C ASP A 357 19.46 -8.02 -2.85
N LEU A 358 19.78 -9.02 -3.67
CA LEU A 358 20.81 -8.90 -4.72
C LEU A 358 20.59 -7.72 -5.69
N THR A 359 19.34 -7.28 -5.88
CA THR A 359 18.94 -6.19 -6.79
C THR A 359 18.95 -4.82 -6.11
N GLY A 360 19.23 -4.74 -4.80
CA GLY A 360 19.18 -3.51 -4.04
C GLY A 360 17.79 -3.17 -3.50
N ASN A 361 16.87 -4.13 -3.48
CA ASN A 361 15.48 -3.91 -3.05
C ASN A 361 15.31 -4.16 -1.54
N THR A 362 15.02 -3.10 -0.78
CA THR A 362 14.76 -3.20 0.68
C THR A 362 13.50 -3.97 1.03
N HIS A 363 12.47 -3.94 0.17
CA HIS A 363 11.22 -4.66 0.38
C HIS A 363 11.43 -6.19 0.37
N ARG A 364 12.55 -6.67 -0.20
CA ARG A 364 12.91 -8.09 -0.28
C ARG A 364 13.94 -8.51 0.75
N ALA A 365 14.31 -7.67 1.72
CA ALA A 365 15.18 -8.12 2.81
C ALA A 365 14.42 -8.94 3.85
N GLU A 366 15.10 -9.86 4.55
CA GLU A 366 14.53 -10.58 5.70
C GLU A 366 13.93 -9.62 6.75
N PHE A 367 14.69 -8.60 7.12
CA PHE A 367 14.21 -7.43 7.86
C PHE A 367 14.09 -6.25 6.90
N SER A 368 12.91 -6.10 6.30
CA SER A 368 12.61 -4.97 5.42
C SER A 368 12.41 -3.70 6.23
N ILE A 369 13.19 -2.67 5.89
CA ILE A 369 13.07 -1.32 6.44
C ILE A 369 12.45 -0.34 5.43
N ASP A 370 11.83 -0.84 4.37
CA ASP A 370 11.21 -0.02 3.31
C ASP A 370 10.25 1.03 3.90
N LYS A 371 9.51 0.63 4.94
CA LYS A 371 8.50 1.44 5.65
C LYS A 371 9.01 2.04 6.97
N LEU A 372 10.32 2.04 7.23
CA LEU A 372 10.90 2.55 8.49
C LEU A 372 11.02 4.08 8.47
N TYR A 373 11.99 4.60 7.72
CA TYR A 373 12.19 6.04 7.52
C TYR A 373 12.77 6.32 6.12
N SER A 374 12.00 6.01 5.07
CA SER A 374 12.50 6.17 3.70
C SER A 374 12.90 7.62 3.35
N PRO A 375 14.03 7.82 2.65
CA PRO A 375 14.39 9.08 2.01
C PRO A 375 13.31 9.62 1.10
N ASP A 376 12.65 8.73 0.35
CA ASP A 376 12.00 9.03 -0.92
C ASP A 376 10.70 9.82 -0.74
N GLY A 377 10.08 9.69 0.44
CA GLY A 377 8.86 10.41 0.75
C GLY A 377 8.25 10.02 2.09
N PRO A 378 7.16 10.70 2.48
CA PRO A 378 6.43 10.43 3.72
C PRO A 378 5.82 9.02 3.76
N THR A 379 5.51 8.43 2.59
CA THR A 379 4.87 7.12 2.46
C THR A 379 5.70 5.98 3.04
N GLY A 380 7.04 6.12 3.05
CA GLY A 380 7.96 5.18 3.68
C GLY A 380 8.45 5.58 5.08
N ARG A 381 7.91 6.66 5.67
CA ARG A 381 8.28 7.14 7.03
C ARG A 381 7.24 6.73 8.06
N LEU A 382 6.98 5.43 8.14
CA LEU A 382 5.91 4.88 8.96
C LEU A 382 6.42 4.32 10.30
N GLY A 383 7.74 4.24 10.49
CA GLY A 383 8.33 3.65 11.69
C GLY A 383 8.14 2.13 11.75
N LEU A 384 7.94 1.47 10.61
CA LEU A 384 7.64 0.04 10.55
C LEU A 384 8.85 -0.76 10.04
N VAL A 385 9.10 -1.91 10.65
CA VAL A 385 10.00 -2.94 10.13
C VAL A 385 9.17 -4.18 9.83
N GLU A 386 9.32 -4.73 8.63
CA GLU A 386 8.62 -5.95 8.22
C GLU A 386 9.58 -7.13 8.24
N PHE A 387 9.28 -8.13 9.06
CA PHE A 387 9.99 -9.39 9.06
C PHE A 387 9.32 -10.36 8.08
N ARG A 388 10.09 -10.91 7.13
CA ARG A 388 9.55 -11.54 5.92
C ARG A 388 9.88 -13.01 5.73
N ALA A 389 10.81 -13.58 6.50
CA ALA A 389 11.30 -14.94 6.26
C ALA A 389 10.31 -16.06 6.61
N PHE A 390 9.18 -15.76 7.27
CA PHE A 390 8.18 -16.77 7.59
C PHE A 390 7.25 -17.06 6.42
N GLU A 391 7.09 -18.35 6.11
CA GLU A 391 6.03 -18.85 5.25
C GLU A 391 4.68 -18.79 5.99
N MET A 392 3.57 -18.73 5.24
CA MET A 392 2.23 -18.80 5.81
C MET A 392 2.02 -20.11 6.59
N PRO A 393 1.77 -20.06 7.91
CA PRO A 393 1.60 -21.28 8.68
C PRO A 393 0.23 -21.92 8.44
N PRO A 394 0.11 -23.25 8.62
CA PRO A 394 -1.14 -23.98 8.39
C PRO A 394 -2.23 -23.67 9.42
N HIS A 395 -1.89 -23.03 10.55
CA HIS A 395 -2.83 -22.81 11.65
C HIS A 395 -2.57 -21.48 12.38
N ALA A 396 -3.65 -20.79 12.79
CA ALA A 396 -3.60 -19.51 13.49
C ALA A 396 -2.70 -19.53 14.74
N ARG A 397 -2.74 -20.61 15.54
CA ARG A 397 -1.86 -20.79 16.72
C ARG A 397 -0.36 -20.75 16.37
N MET A 398 0.04 -21.28 15.22
CA MET A 398 1.44 -21.22 14.76
C MET A 398 1.80 -19.79 14.32
N SER A 399 0.90 -19.10 13.62
CA SER A 399 1.08 -17.66 13.31
C SER A 399 1.22 -16.81 14.57
N LEU A 400 0.43 -17.12 15.59
CA LEU A 400 0.50 -16.45 16.89
C LEU A 400 1.83 -16.77 17.60
N LEU A 401 2.33 -18.01 17.54
CA LEU A 401 3.64 -18.37 18.07
C LEU A 401 4.77 -17.56 17.41
N GLN A 402 4.76 -17.47 16.08
CA GLN A 402 5.71 -16.65 15.30
C GLN A 402 5.66 -15.18 15.72
N SER A 403 4.45 -14.64 15.88
CA SER A 403 4.24 -13.26 16.35
C SER A 403 4.72 -13.05 17.80
N LEU A 404 4.49 -14.03 18.68
CA LEU A 404 4.92 -13.98 20.07
C LEU A 404 6.45 -14.00 20.19
N LEU A 405 7.12 -14.84 19.38
CA LEU A 405 8.58 -14.90 19.30
C LEU A 405 9.17 -13.52 18.96
N LEU A 406 8.69 -12.89 17.88
CA LEU A 406 9.14 -11.56 17.47
C LEU A 406 8.89 -10.51 18.56
N ARG A 407 7.69 -10.49 19.15
CA ARG A 407 7.34 -9.56 20.25
C ARG A 407 8.22 -9.76 21.48
N ALA A 408 8.50 -11.01 21.85
CA ALA A 408 9.34 -11.35 22.98
C ALA A 408 10.79 -10.88 22.75
N LEU A 409 11.32 -11.03 21.54
CA LEU A 409 12.66 -10.57 21.18
C LEU A 409 12.74 -9.04 21.19
N VAL A 410 11.76 -8.33 20.64
CA VAL A 410 11.68 -6.86 20.74
C VAL A 410 11.68 -6.41 22.21
N ALA A 411 10.83 -7.00 23.05
CA ALA A 411 10.76 -6.66 24.47
C ALA A 411 12.07 -6.97 25.22
N ARG A 412 12.69 -8.12 24.89
CA ARG A 412 13.99 -8.52 25.46
C ARG A 412 15.08 -7.51 25.10
N PHE A 413 15.19 -7.15 23.82
CA PHE A 413 16.25 -6.25 23.35
C PHE A 413 16.03 -4.80 23.75
N TRP A 414 14.78 -4.38 23.93
CA TRP A 414 14.48 -3.09 24.56
C TRP A 414 15.05 -3.01 25.97
N LYS A 415 14.88 -4.08 26.77
CA LYS A 415 15.39 -4.15 28.15
C LYS A 415 16.91 -4.35 28.21
N ALA A 416 17.43 -5.23 27.36
CA ALA A 416 18.85 -5.62 27.33
C ALA A 416 19.28 -5.87 25.88
N PRO A 417 19.93 -4.89 25.23
CA PRO A 417 20.37 -5.02 23.85
C PRO A 417 21.34 -6.19 23.67
N TYR A 418 21.24 -6.87 22.52
CA TYR A 418 22.08 -8.03 22.23
C TYR A 418 23.47 -7.59 21.77
N GLN A 419 24.50 -7.93 22.55
CA GLN A 419 25.90 -7.52 22.34
C GLN A 419 26.72 -8.53 21.51
N GLY A 420 26.06 -9.38 20.72
CA GLY A 420 26.75 -10.33 19.86
C GLY A 420 27.55 -9.64 18.75
N LYS A 421 28.58 -10.32 18.24
CA LYS A 421 29.24 -9.95 16.98
C LYS A 421 28.61 -10.73 15.83
N LEU A 422 28.65 -10.17 14.63
CA LEU A 422 28.26 -10.87 13.40
C LEU A 422 29.19 -12.07 13.17
N ILE A 423 28.62 -13.20 12.75
CA ILE A 423 29.34 -14.45 12.50
C ILE A 423 29.45 -14.66 10.99
N HIS A 424 30.67 -14.83 10.48
CA HIS A 424 30.89 -15.17 9.08
C HIS A 424 30.70 -16.69 8.88
N TRP A 425 29.45 -17.12 8.68
CA TRP A 425 29.11 -18.53 8.49
C TRP A 425 29.71 -19.14 7.21
N GLY A 426 29.88 -18.34 6.15
CA GLY A 426 30.33 -18.84 4.85
C GLY A 426 29.44 -19.98 4.36
N THR A 427 30.04 -21.06 3.85
CA THR A 427 29.27 -22.20 3.34
C THR A 427 28.57 -23.00 4.44
N GLU A 428 29.00 -22.90 5.71
CA GLU A 428 28.32 -23.59 6.82
C GLU A 428 26.85 -23.17 6.95
N LEU A 429 26.49 -21.97 6.48
CA LEU A 429 25.12 -21.48 6.48
C LEU A 429 24.16 -22.45 5.78
N HIS A 430 24.55 -22.96 4.61
CA HIS A 430 23.73 -23.91 3.86
C HIS A 430 24.11 -25.37 4.14
N ASP A 431 25.39 -25.66 4.39
CA ASP A 431 25.87 -27.03 4.60
C ASP A 431 25.42 -27.61 5.96
N ARG A 432 25.42 -26.78 7.00
CA ARG A 432 25.16 -27.20 8.38
C ARG A 432 23.77 -26.78 8.83
N TRP A 433 23.42 -25.51 8.65
CA TRP A 433 22.20 -24.96 9.25
C TRP A 433 20.92 -25.28 8.49
N MET A 434 20.97 -25.98 7.36
CA MET A 434 19.77 -26.57 6.73
C MET A 434 19.49 -28.00 7.20
N LEU A 435 20.37 -28.61 8.01
CA LEU A 435 20.16 -29.97 8.49
C LEU A 435 19.16 -29.98 9.66
N PRO A 436 18.28 -31.00 9.76
CA PRO A 436 17.28 -31.08 10.83
C PRO A 436 17.86 -30.94 12.24
N HIS A 437 19.07 -31.44 12.49
CA HIS A 437 19.72 -31.34 13.80
C HIS A 437 19.96 -29.90 14.29
N PHE A 438 20.14 -28.95 13.36
CA PHE A 438 20.45 -27.56 13.67
C PHE A 438 19.24 -26.63 13.57
N VAL A 439 18.19 -27.05 12.85
CA VAL A 439 16.95 -26.28 12.66
C VAL A 439 15.88 -26.65 13.69
N ALA A 440 15.78 -27.94 14.08
CA ALA A 440 14.68 -28.50 14.87
C ALA A 440 14.80 -28.28 16.39
#